data_AF-A0A7C5L5F9-F1
#
_entry.id   AF-A0A7C5L5F9-F1
#
_cell.length_a   1.000
_cell.length_b   1.000
_cell.length_c   1.000
_cell.angle_alpha   90.00
_cell.angle_beta   90.00
_cell.angle_gamma   90.00
#
_symmetry.space_group_name_H-M   'P 1'
#
loop_
_entity.id
_entity.type
_entity.pdbx_description
1 polymer ?
#
loop_
_entity_poly.entity_id
_entity_poly.type
_entity_poly.pdbx_seq_one_letter_code
_entity_poly.pdbx_strand_id
1 'polypeptide(L)'
;AEYRNDEQRQDVRSILRYVDHDVQATEIYPLNPNGSPEGLTGFCSDDGRATIMMPHPERVFRSVQHSWHPDEWQEDSPWMRMFRNARVWVG
;
A
#
# COMPACT_ATOMS: atom_id res chain seq x y z
N ALA A 1 -5.51 -7.57 -11.04
CA ALA A 1 -4.35 -7.35 -11.93
C ALA A 1 -4.30 -8.49 -12.94
N GLU A 2 -4.37 -8.19 -14.24
CA GLU A 2 -4.17 -9.19 -15.28
C GLU A 2 -2.67 -9.24 -15.63
N TYR A 3 -2.05 -10.40 -15.41
CA TYR A 3 -0.68 -10.68 -15.84
C TYR A 3 -0.73 -11.44 -17.16
N ARG A 4 0.23 -11.19 -18.07
CA ARG A 4 0.26 -11.88 -19.37
C ARG A 4 0.67 -13.35 -19.22
N ASN A 5 1.51 -13.67 -18.24
CA ASN A 5 1.98 -15.00 -17.90
C ASN A 5 2.45 -15.05 -16.43
N ASP A 6 2.77 -16.25 -15.95
CA ASP A 6 3.22 -16.46 -14.57
C ASP A 6 4.63 -15.92 -14.30
N GLU A 7 5.50 -15.83 -15.32
CA GLU A 7 6.84 -15.24 -15.20
C GLU A 7 6.75 -13.75 -14.85
N GLN A 8 5.90 -13.00 -15.54
CA GLN A 8 5.66 -11.58 -15.25
C GLN A 8 5.12 -11.38 -13.82
N ARG A 9 4.36 -12.35 -13.30
CA ARG A 9 3.86 -12.32 -11.91
C ARG A 9 4.97 -12.58 -10.89
N GLN A 10 6.00 -13.34 -11.22
CA GLN A 10 7.14 -13.59 -10.32
C GLN A 10 8.11 -12.40 -10.29
N ASP A 11 8.23 -11.66 -11.39
CA ASP A 11 9.17 -10.54 -11.51
C ASP A 11 8.67 -9.23 -10.89
N VAL A 12 7.40 -9.13 -10.50
CA VAL A 12 6.87 -7.89 -9.90
C VAL A 12 7.32 -7.68 -8.45
N ARG A 13 7.92 -6.52 -8.18
CA ARG A 13 8.23 -6.06 -6.82
C ARG A 13 6.99 -5.49 -6.13
N SER A 14 6.22 -6.38 -5.51
CA SER A 14 5.11 -5.99 -4.63
C SER A 14 5.61 -5.28 -3.37
N ILE A 15 4.93 -4.21 -2.97
CA ILE A 15 5.21 -3.47 -1.72
C ILE A 15 4.00 -3.33 -0.79
N LEU A 16 2.79 -3.61 -1.28
CA LEU A 16 1.54 -3.48 -0.53
C LEU A 16 0.54 -4.58 -0.91
N ARG A 17 -0.16 -5.09 0.10
CA ARG A 17 -1.23 -6.07 -0.03
C ARG A 17 -2.42 -5.68 0.85
N TYR A 18 -3.63 -5.94 0.36
CA TYR A 18 -4.83 -6.02 1.20
C TYR A 18 -4.76 -7.29 2.05
N VAL A 19 -5.09 -7.16 3.33
CA VAL A 19 -5.06 -8.25 4.30
C VAL A 19 -6.39 -8.35 5.04
N ASP A 20 -6.70 -9.53 5.54
CA ASP A 20 -7.78 -9.74 6.49
C ASP A 20 -7.39 -9.36 7.93
N HIS A 21 -8.30 -9.62 8.88
CA HIS A 21 -8.10 -9.30 10.29
C HIS A 21 -7.04 -10.17 10.98
N ASP A 22 -6.69 -11.33 10.39
CA ASP A 22 -5.62 -12.22 10.83
C ASP A 22 -4.29 -11.93 10.10
N VAL A 23 -4.23 -10.79 9.41
CA VAL A 23 -3.05 -10.28 8.68
C VAL A 23 -2.63 -11.20 7.52
N GLN A 24 -3.57 -11.98 6.98
CA GLN A 24 -3.33 -12.80 5.80
C GLN A 24 -3.74 -12.06 4.53
N ALA A 25 -2.94 -12.18 3.46
CA ALA A 25 -3.29 -11.61 2.17
C ALA A 25 -4.61 -12.20 1.67
N THR A 26 -5.51 -11.36 1.15
CA THR A 26 -6.87 -11.78 0.83
C THR A 26 -7.34 -11.28 -0.53
N GLU A 27 -8.21 -12.07 -1.16
CA GLU A 27 -8.93 -11.74 -2.39
C GLU A 27 -10.43 -11.57 -2.12
N ILE A 28 -10.86 -11.69 -0.85
CA ILE A 28 -12.27 -11.68 -0.45
C ILE A 28 -12.76 -10.22 -0.35
N TYR A 29 -13.84 -9.92 -1.07
CA TYR A 29 -14.54 -8.63 -0.94
C TYR A 29 -15.32 -8.57 0.40
N PRO A 30 -15.30 -7.43 1.14
CA PRO A 30 -14.68 -6.15 0.81
C PRO A 30 -13.25 -5.95 1.35
N LEU A 31 -12.66 -6.92 2.05
CA LEU A 31 -11.30 -6.81 2.63
C LEU A 31 -10.25 -6.53 1.55
N ASN A 32 -10.43 -7.13 0.38
CA ASN A 32 -9.85 -6.69 -0.88
C ASN A 32 -10.96 -6.04 -1.74
N PRO A 33 -10.94 -4.72 -1.94
CA PRO A 33 -12.05 -4.00 -2.56
C PRO A 33 -12.15 -4.20 -4.08
N ASN A 34 -11.13 -4.76 -4.73
CA ASN A 34 -11.05 -4.85 -6.19
C ASN A 34 -10.71 -6.25 -6.72
N GLY A 35 -10.60 -7.26 -5.83
CA GLY A 35 -10.30 -8.63 -6.20
C GLY A 35 -8.91 -8.84 -6.81
N SER A 36 -7.94 -7.94 -6.54
CA SER A 36 -6.59 -8.13 -7.07
C SER A 36 -5.95 -9.40 -6.51
N PRO A 37 -5.34 -10.26 -7.36
CA PRO A 37 -4.72 -11.51 -6.93
C PRO A 37 -3.72 -11.30 -5.80
N GLU A 38 -3.73 -12.21 -4.82
CA GLU A 38 -2.94 -12.18 -3.60
C GLU A 38 -3.00 -10.85 -2.81
N GLY A 39 -4.09 -10.09 -2.95
CA GLY A 39 -4.26 -8.80 -2.31
C GLY A 39 -3.41 -7.67 -2.90
N LEU A 40 -2.67 -7.89 -3.99
CA LEU A 40 -1.67 -6.95 -4.50
C LEU A 40 -2.26 -5.57 -4.84
N THR A 41 -1.67 -4.50 -4.32
CA THR A 41 -2.18 -3.14 -4.56
C THR A 41 -1.14 -2.03 -4.68
N GLY A 42 0.15 -2.37 -4.57
CA GLY A 42 1.25 -1.44 -4.82
C GLY A 42 2.51 -2.14 -5.29
N PHE A 43 3.24 -1.49 -6.19
CA PHE A 43 4.43 -2.01 -6.86
C PHE A 43 5.54 -0.97 -6.93
N CYS A 44 6.78 -1.44 -7.05
CA CYS A 44 7.97 -0.59 -7.15
C CYS A 44 8.84 -0.99 -8.35
N SER A 45 9.57 -0.03 -8.93
CA SER A 45 10.64 -0.32 -9.90
C SER A 45 11.78 -1.07 -9.22
N ASP A 46 12.56 -1.81 -10.01
CA ASP A 46 13.70 -2.60 -9.49
C ASP A 46 14.76 -1.75 -8.79
N ASP A 47 14.91 -0.50 -9.21
CA ASP A 47 15.83 0.46 -8.62
C ASP A 47 15.24 1.24 -7.44
N GLY A 48 13.99 0.97 -7.06
CA GLY A 48 13.32 1.60 -5.91
C GLY A 48 12.86 3.04 -6.10
N ARG A 49 13.08 3.66 -7.27
CA ARG A 49 12.84 5.11 -7.47
C ARG A 49 11.40 5.45 -7.84
N ALA A 50 10.66 4.50 -8.40
CA ALA A 50 9.25 4.68 -8.74
C ALA A 50 8.39 3.69 -7.98
N THR A 51 7.39 4.21 -7.27
CA THR A 51 6.39 3.41 -6.56
C THR A 51 5.01 3.84 -7.04
N ILE A 52 4.18 2.87 -7.40
CA ILE A 52 2.77 3.09 -7.75
C ILE A 52 1.88 2.29 -6.81
N MET A 53 0.72 2.84 -6.45
CA MET A 53 -0.25 2.16 -5.60
C MET A 53 -1.66 2.70 -5.85
N MET A 54 -2.67 1.87 -5.57
CA MET A 54 -4.08 2.26 -5.64
C MET A 54 -4.62 2.93 -4.36
N PRO A 55 -4.20 2.55 -3.14
CA PRO A 55 -4.57 3.29 -1.93
C PRO A 55 -4.11 4.75 -1.99
N HIS A 56 -4.79 5.62 -1.26
CA HIS A 56 -4.56 7.07 -1.26
C HIS A 56 -3.88 7.55 0.04
N PRO A 57 -2.56 7.32 0.23
CA PRO A 57 -1.85 7.76 1.44
C PRO A 57 -1.91 9.28 1.66
N GLU A 58 -2.05 10.06 0.60
CA GLU A 58 -2.18 11.52 0.62
C GLU A 58 -3.52 12.01 1.15
N ARG A 59 -4.55 11.14 1.20
CA ARG A 59 -5.84 11.49 1.80
C ARG A 59 -5.88 11.22 3.31
N VAL A 60 -4.92 10.46 3.82
CA VAL A 60 -4.92 9.93 5.19
C VAL A 60 -3.55 10.09 5.86
N PHE A 61 -2.78 11.12 5.49
CA PHE A 61 -1.48 11.40 6.13
C PHE A 61 -1.61 12.00 7.53
N ARG A 62 -2.74 12.66 7.83
CA ARG A 62 -3.10 13.14 9.17
C ARG A 62 -3.97 12.10 9.87
N SER A 63 -3.77 11.87 11.15
CA SER A 63 -4.58 10.90 11.91
C SER A 63 -6.06 11.24 11.87
N VAL A 64 -6.42 12.53 12.00
CA VAL A 64 -7.80 13.03 11.96
C VAL A 64 -8.55 12.73 10.64
N GLN A 65 -7.84 12.36 9.57
CA GLN A 65 -8.45 12.01 8.28
C GLN A 65 -8.80 10.52 8.15
N HIS A 66 -8.37 9.68 9.09
CA HIS A 66 -8.74 8.26 9.11
C HIS A 66 -10.17 8.09 9.62
N SER A 67 -10.96 7.22 8.98
CA SER A 67 -12.31 6.89 9.44
C SER A 67 -12.30 6.18 10.80
N TRP A 68 -11.22 5.46 11.09
CA TRP A 68 -10.91 4.84 12.36
C TRP A 68 -9.39 4.85 12.56
N HIS A 69 -8.92 5.18 13.75
CA HIS A 69 -7.52 5.05 14.15
C HIS A 69 -7.43 4.81 15.67
N PRO A 70 -6.30 4.28 16.18
CA PRO A 70 -6.05 4.20 17.62
C PRO A 70 -5.99 5.59 18.28
N ASP A 71 -6.52 5.72 19.50
CA ASP A 71 -6.64 7.01 20.21
C ASP A 71 -5.28 7.64 20.55
N GLU A 72 -4.22 6.83 20.65
CA GLU A 72 -2.87 7.28 20.99
C GLU A 72 -2.16 8.01 19.83
N TRP A 73 -2.69 7.93 18.60
CA TRP A 73 -2.11 8.62 17.46
C TRP A 73 -2.15 10.13 17.66
N GLN A 74 -1.04 10.78 17.34
CA GLN A 74 -0.92 12.24 17.33
C GLN A 74 -1.33 12.78 15.96
N GLU A 75 -0.78 13.92 15.54
CA GLU A 75 -1.11 14.57 14.27
C GLU A 75 -0.84 13.70 13.03
N ASP A 76 0.33 13.05 12.98
CA ASP A 76 0.76 12.27 11.81
C ASP A 76 0.31 10.82 11.88
N SER A 77 -0.25 10.33 10.77
CA SER A 77 -0.50 8.90 10.58
C SER A 77 0.77 8.19 10.09
N PRO A 78 0.79 6.84 10.08
CA PRO A 78 1.88 6.06 9.51
C PRO A 78 2.21 6.43 8.05
N TRP A 79 1.21 6.83 7.26
CA TRP A 79 1.40 7.19 5.85
C TRP A 79 2.23 8.45 5.65
N MET A 80 2.33 9.35 6.65
CA MET A 80 3.22 10.50 6.62
C MET A 80 4.69 10.08 6.37
N ARG A 81 5.08 8.89 6.84
CA ARG A 81 6.44 8.39 6.70
C ARG A 81 6.85 8.21 5.23
N MET A 82 5.91 7.85 4.36
CA MET A 82 6.16 7.68 2.92
C MET A 82 6.67 9.00 2.30
N PHE A 83 5.99 10.12 2.58
CA PHE A 83 6.38 11.44 2.06
C PHE A 83 7.68 11.95 2.70
N ARG A 84 7.89 11.70 4.00
CA ARG A 84 9.14 12.04 4.69
C ARG A 84 10.34 11.29 4.11
N ASN A 85 10.19 10.00 3.79
CA ASN A 85 11.25 9.22 3.16
C ASN A 85 11.65 9.81 1.79
N ALA A 86 10.68 10.22 0.98
CA ALA A 86 10.95 10.88 -0.30
C ALA A 86 11.74 12.19 -0.11
N ARG A 87 11.35 13.02 0.87
CA ARG A 87 12.09 14.26 1.19
C ARG A 87 13.51 13.99 1.69
N VAL A 88 13.71 12.98 2.52
CA VAL A 88 15.06 12.59 2.99
C VAL A 88 15.92 12.11 1.82
N TRP A 89 15.34 11.37 0.87
CA TRP A 89 16.07 10.82 -0.28
C TRP A 89 16.61 11.92 -1.22
N VAL A 90 15.88 13.02 -1.42
CA VAL A 90 16.33 14.11 -2.32
C VAL A 90 17.37 15.06 -1.70
N GLY A 91 17.62 15.00 -0.38
CA GLY A 91 18.41 16.00 0.35
C GLY A 91 17.63 17.26 0.68
#